data_AF-D4JEB5-F1
#
_entry.id   AF-D4JEB5-F1
#
_cell.length_a   1.000
_cell.length_b   1.000
_cell.length_c   1.000
_cell.angle_alpha   90.00
_cell.angle_beta   90.00
_cell.angle_gamma   90.00
#
_symmetry.space_group_name_H-M   'P 1'
#
loop_
_entity.id
_entity.type
_entity.pdbx_description
1 polymer ?
#
loop_
_entity_poly.entity_id
_entity_poly.type
_entity_poly.pdbx_seq_one_letter_code
_entity_poly.pdbx_strand_id
1 'polypeptide(L)' 'MKTMDKKVFDEQNVFGLGQPNDAFAQYFIGNSYLNGLTNPKECGLALANVTFEPGCSKLDYVA' A
#
# COMPACT_ATOMS: atom_id res chain seq x y z
N MET A 1 7.93 0.93 7.15
CA MET A 1 9.31 0.54 6.79
C MET A 1 9.80 1.46 5.68
N LYS A 2 11.05 1.93 5.70
CA LYS A 2 11.65 2.70 4.61
C LYS A 2 12.97 2.05 4.21
N THR A 3 13.04 1.49 3.01
CA THR A 3 14.25 0.93 2.41
C THR A 3 14.24 1.20 0.91
N MET A 4 15.43 1.24 0.31
CA MET A 4 15.60 1.31 -1.15
C MET A 4 15.95 -0.06 -1.75
N ASP A 5 16.29 -1.03 -0.91
CA ASP A 5 16.63 -2.39 -1.34
C ASP A 5 15.38 -3.27 -1.31
N LYS A 6 15.01 -3.81 -2.49
CA LYS A 6 13.83 -4.65 -2.65
C LYS A 6 13.93 -5.96 -1.87
N LYS A 7 15.10 -6.58 -1.79
CA LYS A 7 15.28 -7.84 -1.07
C LYS A 7 15.08 -7.64 0.43
N VAL A 8 15.68 -6.58 0.99
CA VAL A 8 15.48 -6.22 2.40
C VAL A 8 14.00 -5.90 2.67
N PHE A 9 13.31 -5.23 1.73
CA PHE A 9 11.87 -5.01 1.82
C PHE A 9 11.10 -6.33 1.86
N ASP A 10 11.34 -7.23 0.91
CA ASP A 10 10.64 -8.50 0.81
C ASP A 10 10.83 -9.37 2.08
N GLU A 11 12.02 -9.35 2.69
CA GLU A 11 12.32 -10.08 3.94
C GLU A 11 11.55 -9.54 5.15
N GLN A 12 11.25 -8.24 5.20
CA GLN A 12 10.56 -7.60 6.34
C GLN A 12 9.06 -7.39 6.11
N ASN A 13 8.58 -7.46 4.86
CA ASN A 13 7.18 -7.22 4.51
C ASN A 13 6.29 -8.43 4.84
N VAL A 14 6.09 -8.67 6.14
CA VAL A 14 5.29 -9.78 6.65
C VAL A 14 3.82 -9.75 6.21
N PHE A 15 3.30 -8.57 5.83
CA PHE A 15 1.92 -8.40 5.39
C PHE A 15 1.73 -8.64 3.91
N GLY A 16 2.80 -8.88 3.14
CA GLY A 16 2.72 -9.05 1.69
C GLY A 16 2.48 -7.74 0.94
N LEU A 17 2.85 -7.73 -0.35
CA LEU A 17 2.77 -6.54 -1.20
C LEU A 17 1.33 -6.24 -1.66
N GLY A 18 0.58 -7.28 -2.02
CA GLY A 18 -0.75 -7.16 -2.58
C GLY A 18 -0.75 -6.88 -4.08
N GLN A 19 -1.75 -6.15 -4.55
CA GLN A 19 -1.96 -5.79 -5.96
C GLN A 19 -1.80 -4.28 -6.16
N PRO A 20 -1.67 -3.77 -7.39
CA PRO A 20 -1.71 -2.33 -7.66
C PRO A 20 -2.90 -1.66 -6.97
N ASN A 21 -2.66 -0.51 -6.36
CA ASN A 21 -3.64 0.22 -5.57
C ASN A 21 -4.59 1.06 -6.45
N ASP A 22 -5.20 0.45 -7.46
CA ASP A 22 -5.97 1.14 -8.50
C ASP A 22 -7.16 1.92 -7.92
N ALA A 23 -7.79 1.39 -6.86
CA ALA A 23 -8.93 2.01 -6.19
C ALA A 23 -8.60 3.39 -5.57
N PHE A 24 -7.35 3.61 -5.17
CA PHE A 24 -6.91 4.83 -4.49
C PHE A 24 -5.78 5.56 -5.22
N ALA A 25 -5.42 5.12 -6.44
CA ALA A 25 -4.32 5.69 -7.22
C ALA A 25 -4.46 7.20 -7.46
N GLN A 26 -5.69 7.71 -7.56
CA GLN A 26 -5.99 9.13 -7.76
C GLN A 26 -5.47 10.07 -6.64
N TYR A 27 -5.16 9.53 -5.45
CA TYR A 27 -4.70 10.32 -4.30
C TYR A 27 -3.17 10.40 -4.17
N PHE A 28 -2.44 9.71 -5.03
CA PHE A 28 -0.99 9.57 -4.93
C PHE A 28 -0.30 9.87 -6.25
N ILE A 29 0.89 10.45 -6.15
CA ILE A 29 1.84 10.52 -7.27
C ILE A 29 2.81 9.34 -7.10
N GLY A 30 2.95 8.50 -8.13
CA GLY A 30 3.78 7.29 -8.10
C GLY A 30 2.97 6.02 -7.83
N ASN A 31 3.67 4.87 -7.80
CA ASN A 31 3.02 3.57 -7.63
C ASN A 31 2.81 3.23 -6.16
N SER A 32 1.64 2.67 -5.86
CA SER A 32 1.36 2.03 -4.58
C SER A 32 0.64 0.71 -4.78
N TYR A 33 0.74 -0.16 -3.78
CA TYR A 33 0.17 -1.50 -3.77
C TYR A 33 -0.65 -1.70 -2.50
N LEU A 34 -1.80 -2.36 -2.63
CA LEU A 34 -2.73 -2.59 -1.53
C LEU A 34 -2.92 -4.09 -1.34
N ASN A 35 -2.76 -4.53 -0.10
CA ASN A 35 -3.12 -5.88 0.34
C ASN A 35 -4.20 -5.83 1.41
N GLY A 36 -5.38 -6.37 1.12
CA GLY A 36 -6.43 -6.54 2.13
C GLY A 36 -6.02 -7.61 3.15
N LEU A 37 -6.08 -7.28 4.43
CA LEU A 37 -5.68 -8.17 5.53
C LEU A 37 -6.87 -8.82 6.26
N THR A 38 -8.08 -8.29 6.07
CA THR A 38 -9.31 -8.85 6.63
C THR A 38 -10.37 -8.99 5.55
N ASN A 39 -11.32 -9.91 5.77
CA ASN A 39 -12.61 -9.88 5.08
C ASN A 39 -13.58 -9.00 5.88
N PRO A 40 -13.96 -7.80 5.41
CA PRO A 40 -14.81 -6.90 6.17
C PRO A 40 -16.20 -7.49 6.46
N LYS A 41 -16.68 -8.41 5.62
CA LYS A 41 -17.98 -9.09 5.83
C LYS A 41 -17.97 -10.04 7.01
N GLU A 42 -16.81 -10.59 7.35
CA GLU A 42 -16.65 -11.55 8.46
C GLU A 42 -16.13 -10.87 9.73
N CYS A 43 -15.19 -9.94 9.60
CA CYS A 43 -14.50 -9.32 10.73
C CYS A 43 -15.15 -8.00 11.17
N GLY A 44 -16.04 -7.41 10.35
CA GLY A 44 -16.67 -6.10 10.61
C GLY A 44 -15.72 -4.90 10.49
N LEU A 45 -14.41 -5.14 10.43
CA LEU A 45 -13.36 -4.14 10.22
C LEU A 45 -12.64 -4.42 8.91
N ALA A 46 -12.56 -3.41 8.05
CA ALA A 46 -11.69 -3.42 6.89
C ALA A 46 -10.28 -2.96 7.32
N LEU A 47 -9.28 -3.81 7.11
CA LEU A 47 -7.88 -3.52 7.35
C LEU A 47 -7.06 -3.89 6.11
N ALA A 48 -6.15 -3.02 5.71
CA ALA A 48 -5.26 -3.25 4.58
C ALA A 48 -3.85 -2.73 4.86
N ASN A 49 -2.85 -3.41 4.29
CA ASN A 49 -1.49 -2.92 4.19
C ASN A 49 -1.32 -2.17 2.87
N VAL A 50 -0.75 -0.96 2.90
CA VAL A 50 -0.44 -0.20 1.69
C VAL A 50 1.07 0.02 1.63
N THR A 51 1.67 -0.42 0.53
CA THR A 51 3.09 -0.21 0.23
C THR A 51 3.21 0.87 -0.82
N PHE A 52 4.10 1.83 -0.60
CA PHE A 52 4.40 2.92 -1.51
C PHE A 52 5.80 2.73 -2.08
N GLU A 53 5.95 2.86 -3.41
CA GLU A 53 7.29 2.87 -4.00
C GLU A 53 8.08 4.11 -3.53
N PRO A 54 9.42 4.04 -3.48
CA PRO A 54 10.24 5.20 -3.22
C PRO A 54 9.86 6.39 -4.11
N GLY A 55 9.68 7.56 -3.49
CA GLY A 55 9.25 8.76 -4.20
C GLY A 55 7.74 8.90 -4.36
N CYS A 56 6.95 7.88 -4.00
CA CYS A 56 5.51 8.03 -3.95
C CYS A 56 5.11 9.01 -2.84
N SER A 57 4.18 9.90 -3.15
CA SER A 57 3.76 11.00 -2.26
C SER A 57 2.27 11.27 -2.40
N LYS A 58 1.67 11.89 -1.37
CA LYS A 58 0.28 12.36 -1.45
C LYS A 58 0.18 13.46 -2.52
N LEU A 59 -0.91 13.45 -3.28
CA LEU A 59 -1.21 14.52 -4.21
C LEU A 59 -1.73 15.72 -3.38
N ASP A 60 -1.01 16.84 -3.44
CA ASP A 60 -1.31 18.02 -2.59
C ASP A 60 -2.55 18.81 -3.04
N TYR A 61 -3.15 18.46 -4.18
CA TYR A 61 -4.42 19.01 -4.66
C TYR A 61 -5.55 18.01 -4.46
N VAL A 62 -6.22 18.12 -3.31
CA VAL A 62 -7.60 17.68 -3.17
C VAL A 62 -8.39 18.93 -2.76
N ALA A 63 -9.23 19.43 -3.67
CA ALA A 63 -10.26 20.41 -3.33
C ALA A 63 -11.29 19.79 -2.38
#